data_AF-A0A8J7FI63-F1
#
_entry.id   AF-A0A8J7FI63-F1
#
_cell.length_a   1.000
_cell.length_b   1.000
_cell.length_c   1.000
_cell.angle_alpha   90.00
_cell.angle_beta   90.00
_cell.angle_gamma   90.00
#
_symmetry.space_group_name_H-M   'P 1'
#
loop_
_entity.id
_entity.type
_entity.pdbx_description
1 polymer ?
#
loop_
_entity_poly.entity_id
_entity_poly.type
_entity_poly.pdbx_seq_one_letter_code
_entity_poly.pdbx_strand_id
1 'polypeptide(L)' 'MSEDKAKNQAEKNNPKEKAPELSPELLDKIKHPPSIYSTIRNQSPEELKNNPAVSPEMLDD' A
#
# COMPACT_ATOMS: atom_id res chain seq x y z
N MET A 1 -13.76 32.77 -7.23
CA MET A 1 -13.46 31.85 -8.34
C MET A 1 -12.04 31.33 -8.15
N SER A 2 -11.85 30.28 -7.35
CA SER A 2 -10.54 29.65 -7.11
C SER A 2 -10.65 28.14 -7.28
N GLU A 3 -11.27 27.74 -8.38
CA GLU A 3 -11.40 26.35 -8.78
C GLU A 3 -10.25 25.98 -9.73
N ASP A 4 -9.74 24.76 -9.59
CA ASP A 4 -8.83 24.07 -10.51
C ASP A 4 -7.34 24.47 -10.56
N LYS A 5 -6.62 24.37 -9.43
CA LYS A 5 -5.15 24.16 -9.44
C LYS A 5 -4.69 22.78 -8.96
N ALA A 6 -5.60 21.81 -8.87
CA ALA A 6 -5.26 20.42 -8.50
C ALA A 6 -5.11 19.47 -9.71
N LYS A 7 -5.21 19.96 -10.95
CA LYS A 7 -5.00 19.14 -12.15
C LYS A 7 -3.51 19.08 -12.50
N ASN A 8 -2.97 17.87 -12.48
CA ASN A 8 -1.79 17.42 -13.26
C ASN A 8 -0.40 17.80 -12.74
N GLN A 9 -0.09 17.48 -11.48
CA GLN A 9 1.33 17.36 -11.07
C GLN A 9 1.94 15.98 -11.40
N ALA A 10 1.13 14.92 -11.49
CA ALA A 10 1.60 13.57 -11.82
C ALA A 10 2.07 13.41 -13.27
N GLU A 11 1.61 14.28 -14.20
CA GLU A 11 1.93 14.16 -15.63
C GLU A 11 3.31 14.73 -16.02
N LYS A 12 4.00 15.44 -15.13
CA LYS A 12 5.13 16.29 -15.53
C LYS A 12 6.50 15.63 -15.46
N ASN A 13 6.65 14.47 -14.81
CA ASN A 13 7.97 13.85 -14.61
C ASN A 13 7.96 12.31 -14.68
N ASN A 14 6.94 11.68 -15.29
CA ASN A 14 7.08 10.26 -15.61
C ASN A 14 7.90 10.15 -16.92
N PRO A 15 9.09 9.53 -16.93
CA PRO A 15 9.75 9.22 -18.19
C PRO A 15 8.74 8.50 -19.08
N LYS A 16 8.67 8.86 -20.36
CA LYS A 16 7.84 8.16 -21.36
C LYS A 16 8.34 6.75 -21.67
N GLU A 17 9.15 6.16 -20.78
CA GLU A 17 9.41 4.74 -20.83
C GLU A 17 8.08 4.04 -20.60
N LYS A 18 7.73 3.13 -21.52
CA LYS A 18 6.63 2.20 -21.35
C LYS A 18 6.82 1.59 -19.95
N ALA A 19 5.93 1.93 -19.02
CA ALA A 19 5.91 1.24 -17.74
C ALA A 19 5.87 -0.26 -18.05
N PRO A 20 6.67 -1.09 -17.37
CA PRO A 20 6.66 -2.52 -17.62
C PRO A 20 5.21 -3.02 -17.52
N GLU A 21 4.74 -3.71 -18.56
CA GLU A 21 3.38 -4.26 -18.58
C GLU A 21 3.29 -5.31 -17.47
N LEU A 22 2.61 -4.96 -16.37
CA LEU A 22 2.42 -5.85 -15.23
C LEU A 22 1.44 -6.97 -15.62
N SER A 23 1.64 -8.16 -15.05
CA SER A 23 0.69 -9.25 -15.24
C SER A 23 -0.69 -8.86 -14.67
N PRO A 24 -1.79 -9.39 -15.23
CA PRO A 24 -3.13 -9.14 -14.70
C PRO A 24 -3.27 -9.50 -13.22
N GLU A 25 -2.60 -10.57 -12.78
CA GLU A 25 -2.56 -10.97 -11.37
C GLU A 25 -1.91 -9.91 -10.48
N LEU A 26 -0.81 -9.30 -10.94
CA LEU A 26 -0.13 -8.26 -10.17
C LEU A 26 -0.96 -6.97 -10.13
N LEU A 27 -1.61 -6.62 -11.24
CA LEU A 27 -2.58 -5.51 -11.28
C LEU A 27 -3.74 -5.73 -10.32
N ASP A 28 -4.22 -6.97 -10.21
CA ASP A 28 -5.28 -7.33 -9.28
C ASP A 28 -4.85 -7.17 -7.82
N LYS A 29 -3.65 -7.64 -7.46
CA LYS A 29 -3.08 -7.46 -6.10
C LYS A 29 -2.90 -5.99 -5.73
N ILE A 30 -2.52 -5.15 -6.69
CA ILE A 30 -2.38 -3.70 -6.49
C ILE A 30 -3.75 -3.06 -6.25
N LYS A 31 -4.77 -3.48 -7.01
CA LYS A 31 -6.14 -2.94 -6.89
C LYS A 31 -6.86 -3.43 -5.64
N HIS A 32 -6.59 -4.66 -5.22
CA HIS A 32 -7.23 -5.34 -4.09
C HIS A 32 -6.17 -5.78 -3.09
N PRO A 33 -5.53 -4.84 -2.38
CA PRO A 33 -4.54 -5.19 -1.38
C PRO A 33 -5.18 -6.02 -0.25
N PRO A 34 -4.41 -6.89 0.41
CA PRO A 34 -4.90 -7.61 1.58
C PRO A 34 -5.29 -6.65 2.71
N SER A 35 -6.17 -7.10 3.60
CA SER A 35 -6.54 -6.32 4.78
C SER A 35 -5.32 -6.06 5.66
N ILE A 36 -5.24 -4.84 6.21
CA ILE A 36 -4.14 -4.44 7.11
C ILE A 36 -4.11 -5.36 8.32
N TYR A 37 -5.25 -5.65 8.94
CA TYR A 37 -5.33 -6.53 10.11
C TYR A 37 -4.84 -7.94 9.82
N SER A 38 -5.24 -8.52 8.67
CA SER A 38 -4.74 -9.85 8.27
C SER A 38 -3.25 -9.84 7.97
N THR A 39 -2.76 -8.73 7.40
CA THR A 39 -1.34 -8.58 7.07
C THR A 39 -0.50 -8.50 8.32
N ILE A 40 -0.91 -7.71 9.31
CA ILE A 40 -0.24 -7.56 10.60
C ILE A 40 -0.21 -8.89 11.35
N ARG A 41 -1.34 -9.61 11.46
CA ARG A 41 -1.40 -10.92 12.16
C ARG A 41 -0.48 -12.00 11.59
N ASN A 42 -0.13 -11.90 10.31
CA ASN A 42 0.78 -12.86 9.66
C ASN A 42 2.27 -12.48 9.79
N GLN A 43 2.59 -11.37 10.46
CA GLN A 43 3.97 -10.96 10.72
C GLN A 43 4.62 -11.84 11.78
N SER A 44 5.95 -11.84 11.82
CA SER A 44 6.69 -12.54 12.88
C SER A 44 6.49 -11.84 14.24
N PRO A 45 6.65 -12.55 15.37
CA PRO A 45 6.53 -11.94 16.70
C PRO A 45 7.49 -10.77 16.94
N GLU A 46 8.67 -10.77 16.30
CA GLU A 46 9.63 -9.68 16.39
C GLU A 46 9.16 -8.41 15.67
N GLU A 47 8.53 -8.56 14.51
CA GLU A 47 7.93 -7.45 13.77
C GLU A 47 6.70 -6.90 14.49
N LEU A 48 5.87 -7.76 15.08
CA LEU A 48 4.69 -7.36 15.84
C LEU A 48 5.05 -6.52 17.07
N LYS A 49 6.09 -6.89 17.80
CA LYS A 49 6.52 -6.18 19.03
C LYS A 49 6.92 -4.73 18.78
N ASN A 50 7.43 -4.42 17.59
CA ASN A 50 7.88 -3.09 17.22
C ASN A 50 6.84 -2.31 16.40
N ASN A 51 5.68 -2.91 16.13
CA ASN A 51 4.64 -2.31 15.30
C ASN A 51 3.64 -1.54 16.18
N PRO A 52 3.56 -0.19 16.09
CA PRO A 52 2.69 0.63 16.93
C PRO A 52 1.20 0.44 16.64
N ALA A 53 0.84 -0.20 15.51
CA ALA A 53 -0.53 -0.55 15.19
C ALA A 53 -1.00 -1.84 15.89
N VAL A 54 -0.10 -2.54 16.59
CA VAL A 54 -0.39 -3.78 17.29
C VAL A 54 -0.89 -3.47 18.71
N SER A 55 -2.09 -3.92 19.05
CA SER A 55 -2.61 -3.89 20.41
C SER A 55 -1.99 -5.03 21.23
N PRO A 56 -1.86 -4.87 22.56
CA PRO A 56 -1.31 -5.91 23.44
C PRO A 56 -1.99 -7.27 23.28
N GLU A 57 -3.31 -7.30 23.11
CA GLU A 57 -4.09 -8.54 22.87
C GLU A 57 -3.62 -9.33 21.63
N MET A 58 -3.04 -8.67 20.62
CA MET A 58 -2.52 -9.33 19.43
C MET A 58 -1.10 -9.91 19.60
N LEU A 59 -0.46 -9.72 20.76
CA LEU A 59 0.85 -10.28 21.09
C LEU A 59 0.78 -11.54 21.97
N ASP A 60 -0.41 -11.85 22.50
CA ASP A 60 -0.62 -12.90 23.51
C ASP A 60 -1.13 -14.24 22.91
N ASP A 61 -1.01 -14.44 21.58
CA ASP A 61 -1.36 -15.68 20.87
C ASP A 61 -0.23 -16.74 20.90
#